data_AF-A0A2H0RUY4-F1
#
_entry.id   AF-A0A2H0RUY4-F1
#
_cell.length_a   1.000
_cell.length_b   1.000
_cell.length_c   1.000
_cell.angle_alpha   90.00
_cell.angle_beta   90.00
_cell.angle_gamma   90.00
#
_symmetry.space_group_name_H-M   'P 1'
#
loop_
_entity.id
_entity.type
_entity.pdbx_description
1 polymer ?
#
loop_
_entity_poly.entity_id
_entity_poly.type
_entity_poly.pdbx_seq_one_letter_code
_entity_poly.pdbx_strand_id
1 'polypeptide(L)'
;MGIDIYARWEGQTKEEEEAQYILFSAVHGHVGYLREAYHGEPYATRHLMAEVFKSAEGKAKIPAKVLRKRLPETIRLAKKRQRVVYEHKGSINDDHPVIKSFTDFVDLCERKERETGKPVTILASY
;
A
#
# COMPACT_ATOMS: atom_id res chain seq x y z
N MET A 1 17.34 0.61 -1.87
CA MET A 1 16.23 1.02 -2.77
C MET A 1 14.96 0.28 -2.37
N GLY A 2 13.79 0.88 -2.61
CA GLY A 2 12.50 0.36 -2.17
C GLY A 2 11.45 0.47 -3.26
N ILE A 3 10.34 -0.22 -3.06
CA ILE A 3 9.13 -0.10 -3.86
C ILE A 3 8.24 0.88 -3.10
N ASP A 4 7.96 2.01 -3.73
CA ASP A 4 7.10 3.07 -3.24
C ASP A 4 5.76 3.00 -3.95
N ILE A 5 4.68 2.94 -3.18
CA ILE A 5 3.32 2.87 -3.70
C ILE A 5 2.59 4.16 -3.36
N TYR A 6 1.92 4.72 -4.35
CA TYR A 6 1.14 5.95 -4.23
C TYR A 6 -0.30 5.73 -4.68
N ALA A 7 -1.25 6.33 -3.97
CA ALA A 7 -2.64 6.40 -4.40
C ALA A 7 -2.94 7.78 -5.02
N ARG A 8 -3.65 7.79 -6.14
CA ARG A 8 -4.14 8.99 -6.82
C ARG A 8 -5.65 8.92 -7.01
N TRP A 9 -6.37 9.98 -6.62
CA TRP A 9 -7.82 10.09 -6.77
C TRP A 9 -8.22 11.37 -7.50
N GLU A 10 -9.45 11.38 -8.00
CA GLU A 10 -10.00 12.56 -8.67
C GLU A 10 -10.18 13.70 -7.65
N GLY A 11 -9.74 14.90 -8.02
CA GLY A 11 -9.80 16.06 -7.13
C GLY A 11 -8.80 16.05 -5.97
N GLN A 12 -7.78 15.17 -6.01
CA GLN A 12 -6.70 15.18 -5.02
C GLN A 12 -6.01 16.54 -4.98
N THR A 13 -5.90 17.12 -3.77
CA THR A 13 -5.22 18.40 -3.62
C THR A 13 -3.71 18.22 -3.68
N LYS A 14 -2.98 19.32 -3.93
CA LYS A 14 -1.51 19.28 -3.93
C LYS A 14 -0.97 18.89 -2.57
N GLU A 15 -1.59 19.36 -1.49
CA GLU A 15 -1.20 19.04 -0.12
C GLU A 15 -1.41 17.55 0.18
N GLU A 16 -2.52 16.95 -0.29
CA GLU A 16 -2.77 15.52 -0.17
C GLU A 16 -1.78 14.67 -0.98
N GLU A 17 -1.36 15.15 -2.15
CA GLU A 17 -0.31 14.50 -2.96
C GLU A 17 1.06 14.63 -2.28
N GLU A 18 1.41 15.82 -1.82
CA GLU A 18 2.69 16.12 -1.17
C GLU A 18 2.86 15.36 0.13
N ALA A 19 1.77 15.16 0.88
CA ALA A 19 1.73 14.34 2.08
C ALA A 19 2.16 12.88 1.85
N GLN A 20 2.21 12.40 0.61
CA GLN A 20 2.67 11.04 0.29
C GLN A 20 4.19 10.92 0.12
N TYR A 21 4.93 12.03 -0.05
CA TYR A 21 6.39 12.02 -0.22
C TYR A 21 7.12 11.99 1.13
N ILE A 22 6.98 10.90 1.86
CA ILE A 22 7.42 10.75 3.27
C ILE A 22 8.73 9.96 3.38
N LEU A 23 9.60 10.16 2.38
CA LEU A 23 10.93 9.55 2.27
C LEU A 23 10.90 8.01 2.34
N PHE A 24 11.34 7.42 3.46
CA PHE A 24 11.56 5.99 3.62
C PHE A 24 10.62 5.32 4.64
N SER A 25 9.53 5.99 5.00
CA SER A 25 8.62 5.50 6.02
C SER A 25 7.67 4.40 5.52
N ALA A 26 7.41 3.37 6.32
CA ALA A 26 6.51 2.27 5.97
C ALA A 26 5.15 2.33 6.69
N VAL A 27 4.83 3.43 7.38
CA VAL A 27 3.69 3.52 8.32
C VAL A 27 2.60 4.54 7.91
N HIS A 28 2.60 4.95 6.64
CA HIS A 28 1.79 6.08 6.16
C HIS A 28 0.71 5.72 5.14
N GLY A 29 0.14 4.51 5.25
CA GLY A 29 -0.96 4.10 4.39
C GLY A 29 -2.16 5.03 4.46
N HIS A 30 -2.40 5.69 5.60
CA HIS A 30 -3.51 6.62 5.81
C HIS A 30 -3.48 7.87 4.91
N VAL A 31 -2.33 8.23 4.35
CA VAL A 31 -2.22 9.31 3.33
C VAL A 31 -2.11 8.78 1.90
N GLY A 32 -2.12 7.46 1.72
CA GLY A 32 -2.05 6.82 0.40
C GLY A 32 -0.65 6.43 -0.02
N TYR A 33 0.22 6.14 0.96
CA TYR A 33 1.61 5.75 0.71
C TYR A 33 1.96 4.42 1.40
N LEU A 34 2.52 3.47 0.64
CA LEU A 34 3.11 2.24 1.19
C LEU A 34 4.55 2.08 0.70
N ARG A 35 5.38 1.41 1.51
CA ARG A 35 6.77 1.14 1.18
C ARG A 35 7.21 -0.25 1.58
N GLU A 36 7.91 -0.94 0.68
CA GLU A 36 8.67 -2.16 0.98
C GLU A 36 10.11 -2.05 0.44
N ALA A 37 11.10 -2.62 1.12
CA ALA A 37 12.48 -2.69 0.57
C ALA A 37 12.53 -3.58 -0.69
N TYR A 38 13.38 -3.28 -1.67
CA TYR A 38 13.47 -4.03 -2.95
C TYR A 38 14.12 -5.43 -2.84
N HIS A 39 14.61 -5.82 -1.65
CA HIS A 39 15.23 -7.13 -1.44
C HIS A 39 14.34 -8.04 -0.59
N GLY A 40 14.45 -9.34 -0.84
CA GLY A 40 13.78 -10.37 -0.07
C GLY A 40 12.30 -10.52 -0.40
N GLU A 41 11.80 -11.74 -0.23
CA GLU A 41 10.39 -12.11 -0.35
C GLU A 41 9.86 -12.45 1.05
N PRO A 42 8.53 -12.36 1.31
CA PRO A 42 7.46 -12.03 0.36
C PRO A 42 7.21 -10.53 0.20
N TYR A 43 6.68 -10.10 -0.96
CA TYR A 43 6.14 -8.74 -1.16
C TYR A 43 4.63 -8.68 -0.93
N ALA A 44 4.21 -7.96 0.13
CA ALA A 44 2.80 -7.72 0.39
C ALA A 44 2.18 -6.77 -0.64
N THR A 45 2.94 -5.77 -1.10
CA THR A 45 2.48 -4.82 -2.13
C THR A 45 2.20 -5.54 -3.45
N ARG A 46 3.09 -6.43 -3.92
CA ARG A 46 2.87 -7.22 -5.15
C ARG A 46 1.62 -8.08 -5.11
N HIS A 47 1.24 -8.59 -3.93
CA HIS A 47 -0.02 -9.31 -3.77
C HIS A 47 -1.23 -8.36 -3.79
N LEU A 48 -1.19 -7.27 -3.01
CA LEU A 48 -2.33 -6.36 -2.85
C LEU A 48 -2.73 -5.70 -4.18
N MET A 49 -1.73 -5.20 -4.93
CA MET A 49 -1.92 -4.45 -6.17
C MET A 49 -1.25 -5.14 -7.37
N ALA A 50 -1.51 -6.44 -7.54
CA ALA A 50 -0.91 -7.27 -8.58
C ALA A 50 -1.00 -6.68 -10.00
N GLU A 51 -2.07 -5.95 -10.31
CA GLU A 51 -2.28 -5.28 -11.60
C GLU A 51 -1.23 -4.21 -11.88
N VAL A 52 -0.77 -3.49 -10.85
CA VAL A 52 0.23 -2.42 -10.96
C VAL A 52 1.56 -2.98 -11.46
N PHE A 53 1.99 -4.13 -10.91
CA PHE A 53 3.26 -4.78 -11.28
C PHE A 53 3.21 -5.58 -12.59
N LYS A 54 2.00 -5.82 -13.12
CA LYS A 54 1.80 -6.41 -14.45
C LYS A 54 1.66 -5.36 -15.55
N SER A 55 1.39 -4.11 -15.16
CA SER A 55 1.26 -2.98 -16.07
C SER A 55 2.63 -2.49 -16.54
N ALA A 56 2.77 -2.22 -17.84
CA ALA A 56 4.00 -1.65 -18.40
C ALA A 56 4.30 -0.25 -17.83
N GLU A 57 3.26 0.48 -17.41
CA GLU A 57 3.38 1.84 -16.87
C GLU A 57 3.55 1.87 -15.34
N GLY A 58 3.58 0.71 -14.67
CA GLY A 58 3.70 0.65 -13.21
C GLY A 58 2.51 1.30 -12.48
N LYS A 59 1.34 1.34 -13.11
CA LYS A 59 0.10 1.89 -12.52
C LYS A 59 -1.14 1.14 -12.99
N ALA A 60 -2.17 1.12 -12.13
CA ALA A 60 -3.46 0.52 -12.44
C ALA A 60 -4.58 1.16 -11.59
N LYS A 61 -5.79 1.20 -12.13
CA LYS A 61 -7.01 1.47 -11.34
C LYS A 61 -7.50 0.17 -10.74
N ILE A 62 -7.58 0.10 -9.42
CA ILE A 62 -8.02 -1.12 -8.72
C ILE A 62 -9.24 -0.76 -7.85
N PRO A 63 -10.41 -1.38 -8.08
CA PRO A 63 -11.57 -1.17 -7.23
C PRO A 63 -11.26 -1.53 -5.76
N ALA A 64 -11.69 -0.68 -4.83
CA ALA A 64 -11.39 -0.83 -3.41
C ALA A 64 -11.92 -2.15 -2.84
N LYS A 65 -13.04 -2.65 -3.36
CA LYS A 65 -13.56 -4.00 -3.04
C LYS A 65 -12.57 -5.13 -3.33
N VAL A 66 -11.73 -4.98 -4.36
CA VAL A 66 -10.69 -5.96 -4.72
C VAL A 66 -9.54 -5.87 -3.73
N LEU A 67 -9.11 -4.65 -3.38
CA LEU A 67 -8.09 -4.41 -2.36
C LEU A 67 -8.52 -5.01 -1.01
N ARG A 68 -9.76 -4.73 -0.58
CA ARG A 68 -10.34 -5.26 0.64
C ARG A 68 -10.39 -6.79 0.65
N LYS A 69 -10.81 -7.40 -0.45
CA LYS A 69 -10.83 -8.87 -0.59
C LYS A 69 -9.43 -9.49 -0.41
N ARG A 70 -8.38 -8.80 -0.88
CA ARG A 70 -6.98 -9.26 -0.78
C ARG A 70 -6.33 -8.95 0.56
N LEU A 71 -6.83 -7.95 1.29
CA LEU A 71 -6.21 -7.42 2.50
C LEU A 71 -5.87 -8.50 3.55
N PRO A 72 -6.71 -9.50 3.87
CA PRO A 72 -6.36 -10.51 4.86
C PRO A 72 -5.08 -11.29 4.52
N GLU A 73 -4.94 -11.70 3.27
CA GLU A 73 -3.74 -12.41 2.80
C GLU A 73 -2.54 -11.47 2.69
N THR A 74 -2.75 -10.22 2.24
CA THR A 74 -1.72 -9.18 2.24
C THR A 74 -1.15 -8.95 3.64
N ILE A 75 -1.99 -8.86 4.68
CA ILE A 75 -1.58 -8.71 6.08
C ILE A 75 -0.72 -9.91 6.50
N ARG A 76 -1.13 -11.14 6.15
CA ARG A 76 -0.35 -12.35 6.44
C ARG A 76 1.04 -12.30 5.81
N LEU A 77 1.14 -11.87 4.55
CA LEU A 77 2.41 -11.69 3.84
C LEU A 77 3.26 -10.58 4.46
N ALA A 78 2.66 -9.44 4.80
CA ALA A 78 3.35 -8.32 5.45
C ALA A 78 3.93 -8.75 6.82
N LYS A 79 3.15 -9.48 7.64
CA LYS A 79 3.62 -10.05 8.91
C LYS A 79 4.79 -11.01 8.71
N LYS A 80 4.71 -11.88 7.69
CA LYS A 80 5.80 -12.80 7.35
C LYS A 80 7.05 -12.01 6.94
N ARG A 81 6.91 -10.98 6.08
CA ARG A 81 8.01 -10.12 5.64
C ARG A 81 8.73 -9.44 6.81
N GLN A 82 7.98 -8.90 7.78
CA GLN A 82 8.56 -8.28 8.98
C GLN A 82 9.50 -9.23 9.73
N ARG A 83 9.15 -10.52 9.79
CA ARG A 83 9.97 -11.54 10.47
C ARG A 83 11.18 -11.96 9.65
N VAL A 84 11.01 -12.21 8.36
CA VAL A 84 12.06 -12.84 7.53
C VAL A 84 13.03 -11.85 6.88
N VAL A 85 12.57 -10.65 6.53
CA VAL A 85 13.40 -9.66 5.82
C VAL A 85 13.93 -8.60 6.77
N TYR A 86 13.12 -8.16 7.74
CA TYR A 86 13.51 -7.13 8.70
C TYR A 86 13.89 -7.69 10.07
N GLU A 87 13.92 -9.03 10.21
CA GLU A 87 14.33 -9.74 11.42
C GLU A 87 13.63 -9.24 12.70
N HIS A 88 12.40 -8.77 12.58
CA HIS A 88 11.66 -8.21 13.70
C HIS A 88 11.38 -9.29 14.74
N LYS A 89 11.87 -9.08 15.98
CA LYS A 89 11.83 -10.07 17.07
C LYS A 89 10.62 -9.93 18.01
N GLY A 90 9.84 -8.86 17.87
CA GLY A 90 8.64 -8.59 18.68
C GLY A 90 7.36 -9.22 18.15
N SER A 91 6.26 -9.01 18.89
CA SER A 91 4.92 -9.40 18.44
C SER A 91 4.48 -8.56 17.25
N ILE A 92 4.17 -9.20 16.13
CA ILE A 92 3.59 -8.53 14.96
C ILE A 92 2.12 -8.90 14.88
N ASN A 93 1.27 -8.01 15.42
CA ASN A 93 -0.19 -8.08 15.35
C ASN A 93 -0.70 -7.07 14.31
N ASP A 94 -2.03 -6.87 14.24
CA ASP A 94 -2.65 -5.96 13.28
C ASP A 94 -2.40 -4.48 13.63
N ASP A 95 -2.14 -4.18 14.91
CA ASP A 95 -1.81 -2.82 15.38
C ASP A 95 -0.35 -2.41 15.10
N HIS A 96 0.51 -3.36 14.69
CA HIS A 96 1.88 -3.05 14.34
C HIS A 96 1.90 -1.98 13.23
N PRO A 97 2.62 -0.85 13.37
CA PRO A 97 2.45 0.32 12.50
C PRO A 97 2.55 0.02 11.00
N VAL A 98 3.46 -0.86 10.59
CA VAL A 98 3.60 -1.28 9.18
C VAL A 98 2.42 -2.13 8.71
N ILE A 99 1.86 -2.97 9.58
CA ILE A 99 0.70 -3.81 9.24
C ILE A 99 -0.55 -2.95 9.14
N LYS A 100 -0.77 -2.08 10.14
CA LYS A 100 -1.86 -1.11 10.17
C LYS A 100 -1.85 -0.23 8.92
N SER A 101 -0.66 0.16 8.44
CA SER A 101 -0.48 0.91 7.18
C SER A 101 -1.21 0.28 5.99
N PHE A 102 -1.19 -1.05 5.83
CA PHE A 102 -1.93 -1.70 4.73
C PHE A 102 -3.44 -1.55 4.88
N THR A 103 -3.97 -1.68 6.10
CA THR A 103 -5.39 -1.47 6.38
C THR A 103 -5.78 -0.02 6.13
N ASP A 104 -5.02 0.92 6.69
CA ASP A 104 -5.25 2.37 6.53
C ASP A 104 -5.24 2.78 5.04
N PHE A 105 -4.35 2.19 4.24
CA PHE A 105 -4.31 2.42 2.80
C PHE A 105 -5.57 1.94 2.10
N VAL A 106 -6.06 0.74 2.42
CA VAL A 106 -7.30 0.21 1.84
C VAL A 106 -8.50 1.04 2.28
N ASP A 107 -8.56 1.42 3.55
CA ASP A 107 -9.62 2.28 4.11
C ASP A 107 -9.66 3.64 3.38
N LEU A 108 -8.49 4.24 3.12
CA LEU A 108 -8.37 5.46 2.33
C LEU A 108 -8.90 5.25 0.90
N CYS A 109 -8.50 4.16 0.24
CA CYS A 109 -8.94 3.86 -1.13
C CYS A 109 -10.47 3.71 -1.20
N GLU A 110 -11.08 3.00 -0.24
CA GLU A 110 -12.53 2.85 -0.16
C GLU A 110 -13.24 4.19 0.06
N ARG A 111 -12.71 5.01 0.98
CA ARG A 111 -13.24 6.35 1.23
C ARG A 111 -13.19 7.21 -0.02
N LYS A 112 -12.04 7.29 -0.68
CA LYS A 112 -11.85 8.12 -1.89
C LYS A 112 -12.65 7.58 -3.07
N GLU A 113 -12.80 6.28 -3.23
CA GLU A 113 -13.68 5.69 -4.25
C GLU A 113 -15.15 6.04 -4.01
N ARG A 114 -15.60 6.03 -2.75
CA ARG A 114 -16.96 6.46 -2.38
C ARG A 114 -17.19 7.96 -2.61
N GLU A 115 -16.22 8.80 -2.29
CA GLU A 115 -16.29 10.25 -2.45
C GLU A 115 -16.29 10.67 -3.92
N THR A 116 -15.49 10.00 -4.76
CA THR A 116 -15.30 10.37 -6.18
C THR A 116 -16.15 9.55 -7.15
N GLY A 117 -16.73 8.44 -6.70
CA GLY A 117 -17.44 7.49 -7.55
C GLY A 117 -16.54 6.70 -8.51
N LYS A 118 -15.22 6.81 -8.40
CA LYS A 118 -14.24 6.14 -9.27
C LYS A 118 -13.15 5.45 -8.45
N PRO A 119 -12.67 4.27 -8.89
CA PRO A 119 -11.52 3.65 -8.26
C PRO A 119 -10.29 4.53 -8.27
N VAL A 120 -9.53 4.49 -7.19
CA VAL A 120 -8.22 5.15 -7.11
C VAL A 120 -7.25 4.54 -8.12
N THR A 121 -6.36 5.37 -8.65
CA THR A 121 -5.22 4.92 -9.44
C THR A 121 -4.06 4.65 -8.51
N ILE A 122 -3.53 3.44 -8.52
CA ILE A 122 -2.37 3.05 -7.71
C ILE A 122 -1.15 3.05 -8.63
N LEU A 123 -0.05 3.65 -8.16
CA LEU A 123 1.22 3.72 -8.85
C LEU A 123 2.31 3.06 -8.02
N ALA A 124 3.19 2.31 -8.67
CA ALA A 124 4.43 1.82 -8.09
C ALA A 124 5.62 2.56 -8.70
N SER A 125 6.52 3.02 -7.85
CA SER A 125 7.82 3.59 -8.21
C SER A 125 8.92 2.73 -7.59
N TYR A 126 9.91 2.33 -8.38
CA TYR A 126 11.02 1.49 -7.93
C TYR A 126 12.27 1.71 -8.78
#